data_AF-A0A1S9UJX7-F1
#
_entry.id   AF-A0A1S9UJX7-F1
#
_cell.length_a   1.000
_cell.length_b   1.000
_cell.length_c   1.000
_cell.angle_alpha   90.00
_cell.angle_beta   90.00
_cell.angle_gamma   90.00
#
_symmetry.space_group_name_H-M   'P 1'
#
loop_
_entity.id
_entity.type
_entity.pdbx_description
1 polymer ?
#
loop_
_entity_poly.entity_id
_entity_poly.type
_entity_poly.pdbx_seq_one_letter_code
_entity_poly.pdbx_strand_id
1 'polypeptide(L)' 'MNIQRHENNANEVLISVAASAIEQMKYEIARELGVTLGPDTSSRANGSVGGEITKRLVRMAEEQLTGEYRLH' A
#
# COMPACT_ATOMS: atom_id res chain seq x y z
N MET A 1 -18.87 -28.37 -26.06
CA MET A 1 -17.72 -27.91 -25.27
C MET A 1 -18.01 -26.49 -24.82
N ASN A 2 -18.48 -26.31 -23.58
CA ASN A 2 -18.61 -24.97 -22.98
C ASN A 2 -17.45 -24.77 -22.02
N ILE A 3 -16.48 -23.96 -22.43
CA ILE A 3 -15.43 -23.47 -21.53
C ILE A 3 -15.90 -22.10 -21.06
N GLN A 4 -16.56 -22.06 -19.90
CA GLN A 4 -16.72 -20.81 -19.15
C GLN A 4 -15.49 -20.64 -18.25
N ARG A 5 -14.50 -19.87 -18.73
CA ARG A 5 -13.44 -19.37 -17.87
C ARG A 5 -13.96 -18.14 -17.14
N HIS A 6 -14.41 -18.32 -15.89
CA HIS A 6 -14.51 -17.21 -14.95
C HIS A 6 -13.13 -17.01 -14.32
N GLU A 7 -12.25 -16.32 -15.04
CA GLU A 7 -11.06 -15.68 -14.46
C GLU A 7 -11.55 -14.49 -13.61
N ASN A 8 -12.13 -14.77 -12.45
CA ASN A 8 -12.41 -13.72 -11.49
C ASN A 8 -11.05 -13.26 -10.95
N ASN A 9 -10.65 -12.05 -11.34
CA ASN A 9 -9.40 -11.39 -10.95
C ASN A 9 -9.29 -11.30 -9.43
N ALA A 10 -8.72 -12.33 -8.78
CA ALA A 10 -8.45 -12.34 -7.34
C ALA A 10 -7.56 -11.15 -6.91
N ASN A 11 -6.75 -10.62 -7.83
CA ASN A 11 -5.94 -9.42 -7.63
C ASN A 11 -6.80 -8.18 -7.29
N GLU A 12 -7.96 -8.01 -7.91
CA GLU A 12 -8.80 -6.82 -7.67
C GLU A 12 -9.38 -6.83 -6.25
N VAL A 13 -9.77 -8.00 -5.75
CA VAL A 13 -10.27 -8.18 -4.38
C VAL A 13 -9.16 -7.93 -3.35
N LEU A 14 -7.95 -8.45 -3.58
CA LEU A 14 -6.80 -8.19 -2.71
C LEU A 14 -6.43 -6.70 -2.65
N ILE A 15 -6.49 -6.01 -3.78
CA ILE A 15 -6.27 -4.56 -3.86
C ILE A 15 -7.36 -3.79 -3.09
N SER A 16 -8.62 -4.24 -3.15
CA SER A 16 -9.73 -3.59 -2.44
C SER A 16 -9.59 -3.66 -0.92
N VAL A 17 -9.10 -4.78 -0.38
CA VAL A 17 -8.83 -4.93 1.06
C VAL A 17 -7.61 -4.10 1.48
N ALA A 18 -6.56 -4.10 0.64
CA ALA A 18 -5.36 -3.30 0.88
C ALA A 18 -5.67 -1.79 0.91
N ALA A 19 -6.65 -1.32 0.13
CA ALA A 19 -7.01 0.10 0.08
C ALA A 19 -7.42 0.66 1.45
N SER A 20 -8.24 -0.09 2.23
CA SER A 20 -8.64 0.37 3.56
C SER A 20 -7.46 0.45 4.54
N ALA A 21 -6.53 -0.51 4.47
CA ALA A 21 -5.34 -0.51 5.33
C ALA A 21 -4.37 0.61 4.94
N ILE A 22 -4.18 0.85 3.64
CA ILE A 22 -3.36 1.94 3.12
C ILE A 22 -3.95 3.30 3.50
N GLU A 23 -5.29 3.43 3.49
CA GLU A 23 -5.96 4.66 3.90
C GLU A 23 -5.75 4.98 5.39
N GLN A 24 -5.83 3.96 6.26
CA GLN A 24 -5.49 4.12 7.67
C GLN A 24 -4.02 4.53 7.85
N MET A 25 -3.11 3.82 7.17
CA MET A 25 -1.68 4.12 7.19
C MET A 25 -1.38 5.55 6.70
N LYS A 26 -2.10 6.03 5.67
CA LYS A 26 -1.95 7.40 5.16
C LYS A 26 -2.19 8.44 6.25
N TYR A 27 -3.25 8.29 7.04
CA TYR A 27 -3.57 9.23 8.11
C TYR A 27 -2.65 9.09 9.33
N GLU A 28 -2.17 7.88 9.63
CA GLU A 28 -1.16 7.65 10.66
C GLU A 28 0.15 8.36 10.30
N ILE A 29 0.66 8.12 9.10
CA ILE A 29 1.89 8.76 8.58
C ILE A 29 1.73 10.28 8.53
N ALA A 30 0.58 10.77 8.06
CA ALA A 30 0.31 12.21 8.03
C ALA A 30 0.43 12.83 9.45
N ARG A 31 -0.08 12.15 10.48
CA ARG A 31 0.06 12.58 11.87
C ARG A 31 1.52 12.51 12.35
N GLU A 32 2.22 11.41 12.06
CA GLU A 32 3.64 11.24 12.45
C GLU A 32 4.55 12.33 11.84
N LEU A 33 4.29 12.70 10.58
CA LEU A 33 5.05 13.73 9.86
C LEU A 33 4.57 15.17 10.14
N GLY A 34 3.50 15.35 10.92
CA GLY A 34 2.90 16.67 11.16
C GLY A 34 2.32 17.31 9.90
N VAL A 35 1.86 16.52 8.94
CA VAL A 35 1.28 16.99 7.67
C VAL A 35 -0.25 16.93 7.74
N THR A 36 -0.90 18.06 7.52
CA THR A 36 -2.33 18.11 7.21
C THR A 36 -2.50 17.87 5.71
N LEU A 37 -3.16 16.80 5.30
CA LEU A 37 -3.39 16.52 3.88
C LEU A 37 -4.49 17.43 3.33
N GLY A 38 -4.27 18.00 2.15
CA GLY A 38 -5.26 18.87 1.51
C GLY A 38 -4.72 19.64 0.31
N PRO A 39 -5.61 20.31 -0.45
CA PRO A 39 -5.24 21.09 -1.63
C PRO A 39 -4.39 22.31 -1.28
N ASP A 40 -4.55 22.87 -0.07
CA ASP A 40 -3.78 24.03 0.40
C ASP A 40 -2.41 23.64 0.98
N THR A 41 -2.15 22.35 1.16
CA THR A 41 -0.86 21.83 1.61
C THR A 41 0.08 21.70 0.42
N SER A 42 1.34 22.10 0.60
CA SER A 42 2.33 22.02 -0.48
C SER A 42 2.42 20.61 -1.07
N SER A 43 2.61 20.51 -2.39
CA SER A 43 2.73 19.22 -3.08
C SER A 43 3.85 18.35 -2.49
N ARG A 44 4.91 18.97 -1.96
CA ARG A 44 6.01 18.25 -1.29
C ARG A 44 5.55 17.62 0.02
N ALA A 45 4.78 18.32 0.84
CA ALA A 45 4.27 17.79 2.11
C ALA A 45 3.20 16.71 1.89
N ASN A 46 2.27 16.91 0.94
CA ASN A 46 1.36 15.84 0.53
C ASN A 46 2.13 14.62 -0.02
N GLY A 47 3.15 14.87 -0.85
CA GLY A 47 4.00 13.84 -1.44
C GLY A 47 4.84 13.07 -0.42
N SER A 48 5.27 13.67 0.69
CA SER A 48 6.06 12.97 1.71
C SER A 48 5.28 11.85 2.40
N VAL A 49 3.96 12.02 2.56
CA VAL A 49 3.09 10.96 3.10
C VAL A 49 3.03 9.77 2.13
N GLY A 50 2.82 10.01 0.84
CA GLY A 50 2.80 8.94 -0.18
C GLY A 50 4.15 8.23 -0.33
N GLY A 51 5.26 8.97 -0.20
CA GLY A 51 6.61 8.41 -0.20
C GLY A 51 6.85 7.45 0.98
N GLU A 52 6.43 7.84 2.19
CA GLU A 52 6.57 6.97 3.38
C GLU A 52 5.65 5.74 3.32
N ILE A 53 4.44 5.84 2.75
CA ILE A 53 3.60 4.66 2.47
C ILE A 53 4.37 3.66 1.60
N THR A 54 4.91 4.12 0.47
CA THR A 54 5.68 3.27 -0.46
C THR A 54 6.86 2.63 0.25
N LYS A 55 7.61 3.39 1.04
CA LYS A 55 8.77 2.91 1.79
C LYS A 55 8.41 1.83 2.81
N ARG A 56 7.29 1.98 3.53
CA ARG A 56 6.82 0.95 4.48
C ARG A 56 6.37 -0.32 3.75
N LEU A 57 5.63 -0.18 2.65
CA LEU A 57 5.19 -1.32 1.84
C LEU A 57 6.38 -2.09 1.25
N VAL A 58 7.37 -1.40 0.72
CA VAL A 58 8.60 -2.03 0.22
C VAL A 58 9.33 -2.76 1.35
N ARG A 59 9.49 -2.14 2.52
CA ARG A 59 10.10 -2.81 3.69
C ARG A 59 9.35 -4.08 4.08
N MET A 60 8.02 -4.04 4.15
CA MET A 60 7.20 -5.22 4.48
C MET A 60 7.38 -6.33 3.44
N ALA A 61 7.48 -5.97 2.16
CA ALA A 61 7.74 -6.93 1.09
C ALA A 61 9.16 -7.53 1.19
N GLU A 62 10.18 -6.70 1.47
CA GLU A 62 11.56 -7.15 1.68
C GLU A 62 11.67 -8.13 2.86
N GLU A 63 10.97 -7.87 3.97
CA GLU A 63 10.90 -8.75 5.14
C GLU A 63 10.26 -10.12 4.79
N GLN A 64 9.17 -10.11 4.01
CA GLN A 64 8.51 -11.35 3.56
C GLN A 64 9.42 -12.16 2.63
N LEU A 65 10.04 -11.50 1.64
CA LEU A 65 10.95 -12.15 0.69
C LEU A 65 12.19 -12.73 1.39
N THR A 66 12.77 -11.99 2.34
CA THR A 66 13.94 -12.44 3.11
C THR A 66 13.61 -13.68 3.95
N GLY A 67 12.39 -13.78 4.48
CA GLY A 67 11.90 -14.97 5.18
C GLY A 67 11.79 -16.20 4.28
N GLU A 68 11.46 -16.00 3.00
CA GLU A 68 11.29 -17.05 2.00
C GLU A 68 12.63 -17.64 1.51
N TYR A 69 13.66 -16.79 1.36
CA TYR A 69 15.01 -17.24 0.98
C TYR A 69 15.73 -18.02 2.08
N ARG A 70 15.33 -17.89 3.35
CA ARG A 70 15.99 -18.58 4.47
C ARG A 70 15.52 -20.03 4.68
N LEU A 71 14.57 -20.50 3.88
CA LEU A 71 14.02 -21.85 3.91
C LEU A 71 14.49 -22.74 2.74
N HIS A 72 15.41 -22.26 1.89
CA HIS A 72 16.05 -23.04 0.82
C HIS A 72 17.53 -23.27 1.07
#